data_AF-A0AB72VF52-F1
#
_entry.id   AF-A0AB72VF52-F1
#
_cell.length_a   1.000
_cell.length_b   1.000
_cell.length_c   1.000
_cell.angle_alpha   90.00
_cell.angle_beta   90.00
_cell.angle_gamma   90.00
#
_symmetry.space_group_name_H-M   'P 1'
#
loop_
_entity.id
_entity.type
_entity.pdbx_description
1 polymer ?
#
loop_
_entity_poly.entity_id
_entity_poly.type
_entity_poly.pdbx_seq_one_letter_code
_entity_poly.pdbx_strand_id
1 'polypeptide(L)'
;MRFQYWTIQATPDPTLLMTFGVGVLVVDSESQDFQVKFINRLESMPNSVPNRKAILNATRHLEAELNAMRSNLFGIEFTDFDSPSSYASQISNHWNNLISVDHPRFMSASNLGQAADLLFRLYIENKEASAPLKNISTLRTAVRKTYESVPVIEENLHSDPLIESNFLEGYFDLAVVREDNRIFELNSSFTFLPQQARANKEKIEAWNF
;
A
#
# COMPACT_ATOMS: atom_id res chain seq x y z
N MET A 1 20.50 18.24 -5.95
CA MET A 1 19.96 19.54 -5.48
C MET A 1 19.35 19.35 -4.10
N ARG A 2 19.30 20.40 -3.28
CA ARG A 2 18.72 20.36 -1.93
C ARG A 2 17.32 20.97 -1.97
N PHE A 3 16.36 20.25 -1.42
CA PHE A 3 14.96 20.69 -1.33
C PHE A 3 14.54 20.81 0.12
N GLN A 4 13.67 21.77 0.40
CA GLN A 4 12.98 21.88 1.68
C GLN A 4 11.63 21.17 1.56
N TYR A 5 11.21 20.46 2.60
CA TYR A 5 9.94 19.74 2.57
C TYR A 5 9.20 19.79 3.90
N TRP A 6 7.88 19.63 3.82
CA TRP A 6 6.94 19.53 4.92
C TRP A 6 6.13 18.25 4.74
N THR A 7 5.93 17.52 5.83
CA THR A 7 4.93 16.45 5.91
C THR A 7 3.62 17.04 6.42
N ILE A 8 2.53 16.62 5.81
CA ILE A 8 1.19 17.06 6.14
C ILE A 8 0.46 15.86 6.72
N GLN A 9 -0.04 16.03 7.94
CA GLN A 9 -0.72 14.99 8.68
C GLN A 9 -2.17 15.40 8.96
N ALA A 10 -3.03 14.42 9.18
CA ALA A 10 -4.38 14.65 9.65
C ALA A 10 -4.60 14.01 11.02
N THR A 11 -5.40 14.70 11.83
CA THR A 11 -5.84 14.28 13.16
C THR A 11 -7.35 14.08 13.09
N PRO A 12 -7.84 12.85 12.86
CA PRO A 12 -9.27 12.58 12.65
C PRO A 12 -10.18 12.99 13.80
N ASP A 13 -9.63 12.94 15.00
CA ASP A 13 -10.27 13.29 16.26
C ASP A 13 -9.26 14.08 17.10
N PRO A 14 -9.53 15.37 17.39
CA PRO A 14 -8.61 16.21 18.14
C PRO A 14 -8.44 15.77 19.61
N THR A 15 -9.29 14.86 20.10
CA THR A 15 -9.17 14.27 21.44
C THR A 15 -8.24 13.06 21.47
N LEU A 16 -7.91 12.49 20.30
CA LEU A 16 -7.03 11.33 20.18
C LEU A 16 -5.64 11.77 19.73
N LEU A 17 -4.62 11.06 20.22
CA LEU A 17 -3.22 11.28 19.82
C LEU A 17 -2.87 10.69 18.44
N MET A 18 -3.84 10.05 17.78
CA MET A 18 -3.60 9.37 16.51
C MET A 18 -3.56 10.38 15.36
N THR A 19 -2.39 10.52 14.74
CA THR A 19 -2.21 11.26 13.48
C THR A 19 -1.77 10.31 12.37
N PHE A 20 -2.02 10.69 11.11
CA PHE A 20 -1.56 9.93 9.96
C PHE A 20 -1.19 10.87 8.81
N GLY A 21 -0.21 10.47 8.00
CA GLY A 21 0.24 11.24 6.85
C GLY A 21 -0.84 11.33 5.77
N VAL A 22 -1.06 12.53 5.23
CA VAL A 22 -2.00 12.80 4.14
C VAL A 22 -1.38 13.53 2.95
N GLY A 23 -0.21 14.13 3.10
CA GLY A 23 0.48 14.74 1.98
C GLY A 23 1.90 15.19 2.29
N VAL A 24 2.56 15.67 1.25
CA VAL A 24 3.90 16.26 1.31
C VAL A 24 3.94 17.50 0.44
N LEU A 25 4.62 18.53 0.92
CA LEU A 25 4.98 19.73 0.18
C LEU A 25 6.50 19.76 0.05
N VAL A 26 7.00 19.96 -1.16
CA VAL A 26 8.42 20.10 -1.44
C VAL A 26 8.63 21.43 -2.14
N VAL A 27 9.61 22.20 -1.69
CA VAL A 27 9.98 23.50 -2.26
C VAL A 27 11.45 23.46 -2.65
N ASP A 28 11.74 23.94 -3.85
CA ASP A 28 13.09 24.27 -4.29
C ASP A 28 13.50 25.60 -3.67
N SER A 29 14.52 25.58 -2.83
CA SER A 29 15.00 26.77 -2.13
C SER A 29 15.59 27.82 -3.09
N GLU A 30 16.07 27.42 -4.27
CA GLU A 30 16.67 28.34 -5.25
C GLU A 30 15.60 28.98 -6.14
N SER A 31 14.75 28.18 -6.78
CA SER A 31 13.73 28.68 -7.72
C SER A 31 12.42 29.10 -7.06
N GLN A 32 12.21 28.77 -5.78
CA GLN A 32 10.93 28.90 -5.08
C GLN A 32 9.76 28.15 -5.74
N ASP A 33 10.01 27.31 -6.75
CA ASP A 33 9.02 26.38 -7.26
C ASP A 33 8.76 25.28 -6.24
N PHE A 34 7.55 24.73 -6.26
CA PHE A 34 7.13 23.73 -5.29
C PHE A 34 6.26 22.65 -5.90
N GLN A 35 6.37 21.44 -5.37
CA GLN A 35 5.50 20.34 -5.73
C GLN A 35 4.76 19.88 -4.49
N VAL A 36 3.45 19.77 -4.62
CA VAL A 36 2.60 19.22 -3.58
C VAL A 36 2.01 17.89 -4.03
N LYS A 37 1.86 16.97 -3.08
CA LYS A 37 1.17 15.70 -3.27
C LYS A 37 0.30 15.37 -2.07
N PHE A 38 -0.96 15.10 -2.32
CA PHE A 38 -1.91 14.64 -1.31
C PHE A 38 -2.52 13.30 -1.68
N ILE A 39 -3.05 12.62 -0.67
CA ILE A 39 -4.07 11.61 -0.89
C ILE A 39 -5.26 12.24 -1.64
N ASN A 40 -5.70 11.61 -2.73
CA ASN A 40 -6.76 12.13 -3.60
C ASN A 40 -8.02 11.25 -3.62
N ARG A 41 -7.96 10.12 -2.93
CA ARG A 41 -8.95 9.04 -2.91
C ARG A 41 -9.19 8.56 -1.48
N LEU A 42 -10.42 8.15 -1.19
CA LEU A 42 -10.79 7.64 0.15
C LEU A 42 -10.13 6.30 0.44
N GLU A 43 -9.89 5.51 -0.60
CA GLU A 43 -9.28 4.18 -0.56
C GLU A 43 -7.80 4.23 -0.18
N SER A 44 -7.15 5.39 -0.35
CA SER A 44 -5.76 5.63 0.08
C SER A 44 -5.64 5.85 1.59
N MET A 45 -6.75 5.95 2.32
CA MET A 45 -6.78 6.05 3.78
C MET A 45 -7.26 4.73 4.40
N PRO A 46 -6.66 4.27 5.52
CA PRO A 46 -7.15 3.11 6.25
C PRO A 46 -8.63 3.24 6.63
N ASN A 47 -9.39 2.15 6.52
CA ASN A 47 -10.83 2.14 6.86
C ASN A 47 -11.10 2.47 8.34
N SER A 48 -10.10 2.28 9.21
CA SER A 48 -10.15 2.61 10.64
C SER A 48 -10.12 4.12 10.92
N VAL A 49 -9.73 4.93 9.94
CA VAL A 49 -9.70 6.40 10.09
C VAL A 49 -11.14 6.93 10.10
N PRO A 50 -11.61 7.62 11.16
CA PRO A 50 -12.90 8.28 11.15
C PRO A 50 -12.86 9.55 10.28
N ASN A 51 -14.02 10.08 9.89
CA ASN A 51 -14.13 11.36 9.17
C ASN A 51 -13.34 11.49 7.84
N ARG A 52 -13.00 10.37 7.17
CA ARG A 52 -12.19 10.34 5.92
C ARG A 52 -12.65 11.32 4.84
N LYS A 53 -13.97 11.50 4.68
CA LYS A 53 -14.52 12.47 3.71
C LYS A 53 -14.14 13.92 4.06
N ALA A 54 -14.21 14.29 5.34
CA ALA A 54 -13.83 15.61 5.79
C ALA A 54 -12.33 15.85 5.58
N ILE A 55 -11.51 14.84 5.89
CA ILE A 55 -10.06 14.91 5.69
C ILE A 55 -9.72 15.08 4.21
N LEU A 56 -10.34 14.28 3.33
CA LEU A 56 -10.13 14.39 1.89
C LEU A 56 -10.58 15.75 1.31
N ASN A 57 -11.67 16.32 1.84
CA ASN A 57 -12.10 17.65 1.42
C ASN A 57 -11.13 18.73 1.91
N ALA A 58 -10.62 18.61 3.14
CA ALA A 58 -9.64 19.52 3.70
C ALA A 58 -8.30 19.47 2.93
N THR A 59 -7.82 18.27 2.56
CA THR A 59 -6.59 18.15 1.74
C THR A 59 -6.78 18.76 0.36
N ARG A 60 -7.93 18.56 -0.28
CA ARG A 60 -8.26 19.21 -1.57
C ARG A 60 -8.33 20.73 -1.46
N HIS A 61 -8.87 21.24 -0.36
CA HIS A 61 -8.94 22.68 -0.14
C HIS A 61 -7.55 23.30 0.05
N LEU A 62 -6.71 22.66 0.87
CA LEU A 62 -5.30 23.07 1.04
C LEU A 62 -4.51 22.96 -0.27
N GLU A 63 -4.70 21.89 -1.05
CA GLU A 63 -4.10 21.74 -2.37
C GLU A 63 -4.52 22.87 -3.32
N ALA A 64 -5.80 23.25 -3.31
CA ALA A 64 -6.29 24.36 -4.11
C ALA A 64 -5.69 25.70 -3.67
N GLU A 65 -5.57 25.96 -2.36
CA GLU A 65 -4.94 27.18 -1.85
C GLU A 65 -3.46 27.29 -2.23
N LEU A 66 -2.70 26.20 -2.05
CA LEU A 66 -1.30 26.15 -2.46
C LEU A 66 -1.17 26.39 -3.97
N ASN A 67 -1.97 25.72 -4.80
CA ASN A 67 -1.92 25.92 -6.25
C ASN A 67 -2.40 27.33 -6.67
N ALA A 68 -3.30 27.97 -5.94
CA ALA A 68 -3.69 29.35 -6.19
C ALA A 68 -2.52 30.33 -5.98
N MET A 69 -1.59 30.04 -5.07
CA MET A 69 -0.37 30.85 -4.88
C MET A 69 0.53 30.85 -6.13
N ARG A 70 0.59 29.72 -6.88
CA ARG A 70 1.28 29.70 -8.18
C ARG A 70 0.70 30.69 -9.17
N SER A 71 -0.58 31.01 -9.03
CA SER A 71 -1.33 31.86 -9.98
C SER A 71 -1.32 33.34 -9.55
N ASN A 72 -1.01 33.64 -8.29
CA ASN A 72 -1.04 34.99 -7.71
C ASN A 72 0.29 35.75 -7.76
N LEU A 73 1.27 35.27 -8.55
CA LEU A 73 2.57 35.94 -8.78
C LEU A 73 2.49 37.38 -9.37
N PHE A 74 1.29 37.93 -9.60
CA PHE A 74 1.07 39.29 -10.13
C PHE A 74 0.21 40.19 -9.22
N GLY A 75 -0.13 39.76 -8.00
CA GLY A 75 -0.86 40.58 -7.02
C GLY A 75 0.09 41.13 -5.96
N ILE A 76 -0.03 42.43 -5.68
CA ILE A 76 0.64 43.24 -4.62
C ILE A 76 1.58 42.41 -3.72
N GLU A 77 2.89 42.51 -4.00
CA GLU A 77 3.96 41.85 -3.24
C GLU A 77 3.95 42.33 -1.78
N PHE A 78 3.59 41.43 -0.85
CA PHE A 78 3.89 41.59 0.55
C PHE A 78 5.19 40.84 0.83
N THR A 79 6.29 41.60 0.93
CA THR A 79 7.71 41.21 0.82
C THR A 79 8.22 40.06 1.70
N ASP A 80 7.42 39.41 2.56
CA ASP A 80 7.83 38.24 3.34
C ASP A 80 6.76 37.12 3.43
N PHE A 81 5.57 37.33 2.85
CA PHE A 81 4.40 36.45 3.00
C PHE A 81 4.06 35.62 1.76
N ASP A 82 4.69 35.92 0.61
CA ASP A 82 4.28 35.37 -0.69
C ASP A 82 5.07 34.11 -1.12
N SER A 83 5.95 33.57 -0.26
CA SER A 83 6.66 32.32 -0.58
C SER A 83 5.90 31.09 -0.06
N PRO A 84 5.86 29.97 -0.82
CA PRO A 84 5.29 28.70 -0.36
C PRO A 84 5.88 28.24 0.98
N SER A 85 7.17 28.52 1.20
CA SER A 85 7.88 28.20 2.43
C SER A 85 7.40 29.03 3.64
N SER A 86 7.15 30.33 3.42
CA SER A 86 6.59 31.24 4.44
C SER A 86 5.18 30.81 4.82
N TYR A 87 4.34 30.53 3.82
CA TYR A 87 2.97 30.07 4.05
C TYR A 87 2.94 28.73 4.79
N ALA A 88 3.72 27.74 4.34
CA ALA A 88 3.83 26.43 5.01
C ALA A 88 4.31 26.54 6.46
N SER A 89 5.23 27.47 6.74
CA SER A 89 5.70 27.76 8.11
C SER A 89 4.63 28.45 8.96
N GLN A 90 3.80 29.31 8.36
CA GLN A 90 2.71 30.00 9.05
C GLN A 90 1.59 29.03 9.44
N ILE A 91 1.24 28.10 8.56
CA ILE A 91 0.22 27.08 8.82
C ILE A 91 0.77 25.88 9.61
N SER A 92 2.02 25.96 10.07
CA SER A 92 2.64 24.91 10.86
C SER A 92 1.88 24.71 12.17
N ASN A 93 1.82 23.45 12.60
CA ASN A 93 1.02 22.94 13.71
C ASN A 93 -0.46 22.72 13.40
N HIS A 94 -1.24 23.70 12.93
CA HIS A 94 -2.68 23.49 12.62
C HIS A 94 -3.21 24.43 11.53
N TRP A 95 -3.70 23.88 10.40
CA TRP A 95 -4.34 24.68 9.34
C TRP A 95 -5.87 24.78 9.51
N ASN A 96 -6.50 23.78 10.16
CA ASN A 96 -7.96 23.77 10.40
C ASN A 96 -8.39 22.82 11.54
N ASN A 97 -7.54 22.62 12.55
CA ASN A 97 -7.67 21.61 13.64
C ASN A 97 -7.76 20.13 13.19
N LEU A 98 -7.99 19.88 11.90
CA LEU A 98 -8.06 18.55 11.27
C LEU A 98 -6.76 18.16 10.57
N ILE A 99 -6.03 19.15 10.05
CA ILE A 99 -4.76 18.98 9.33
C ILE A 99 -3.67 19.77 10.05
N SER A 100 -2.53 19.13 10.27
CA SER A 100 -1.30 19.73 10.77
C SER A 100 -0.22 19.68 9.70
N VAL A 101 0.58 20.74 9.64
CA VAL A 101 1.77 20.81 8.80
C VAL A 101 2.99 20.78 9.72
N ASP A 102 3.82 19.75 9.56
CA ASP A 102 5.02 19.57 10.38
C ASP A 102 6.07 20.65 10.11
N HIS A 103 7.04 20.80 11.00
CA HIS A 103 8.18 21.69 10.76
C HIS A 103 8.99 21.29 9.51
N PRO A 104 9.58 22.29 8.82
CA PRO A 104 10.36 22.05 7.62
C PRO A 104 11.57 21.15 7.88
N ARG A 105 11.85 20.28 6.91
CA ARG A 105 13.04 19.43 6.84
C ARG A 105 13.70 19.59 5.48
N PHE A 106 14.88 19.00 5.32
CA PHE A 106 15.63 19.07 4.08
C PHE A 106 15.93 17.68 3.52
N MET A 107 15.97 17.57 2.20
CA MET A 107 16.38 16.37 1.51
C MET A 107 17.23 16.69 0.27
N SER A 108 17.88 15.67 -0.27
CA SER A 108 18.57 15.76 -1.57
C SER A 108 17.90 14.86 -2.60
N ALA A 109 17.68 15.41 -3.79
CA ALA A 109 17.15 14.68 -4.94
C ALA A 109 17.65 15.28 -6.26
N SER A 110 17.37 14.59 -7.36
CA SER A 110 17.73 15.04 -8.70
C SER A 110 16.81 16.14 -9.22
N ASN A 111 15.52 16.12 -8.85
CA ASN A 111 14.54 17.15 -9.18
C ASN A 111 13.37 17.16 -8.20
N LEU A 112 12.55 18.20 -8.28
CA LEU A 112 11.40 18.47 -7.40
C LEU A 112 10.34 17.36 -7.44
N GLY A 113 10.03 16.84 -8.63
CA GLY A 113 9.07 15.74 -8.80
C GLY A 113 9.52 14.45 -8.15
N GLN A 114 10.79 14.04 -8.36
CA GLN A 114 11.37 12.86 -7.71
C GLN A 114 11.42 13.01 -6.18
N ALA A 115 11.68 14.21 -5.67
CA ALA A 115 11.63 14.49 -4.24
C ALA A 115 10.22 14.26 -3.67
N ALA A 116 9.19 14.85 -4.31
CA ALA A 116 7.80 14.68 -3.90
C ALA A 116 7.33 13.22 -3.98
N ASP A 117 7.68 12.50 -5.04
CA ASP A 117 7.36 11.08 -5.22
C ASP A 117 7.97 10.21 -4.13
N LEU A 118 9.25 10.42 -3.84
CA LEU A 118 9.97 9.65 -2.82
C LEU A 118 9.37 9.89 -1.43
N LEU A 119 9.15 11.15 -1.06
CA LEU A 119 8.58 11.50 0.24
C LEU A 119 7.15 10.99 0.40
N PHE A 120 6.33 11.12 -0.65
CA PHE A 120 4.96 10.62 -0.63
C PHE A 120 4.93 9.11 -0.42
N ARG A 121 5.80 8.36 -1.10
CA ARG A 121 5.94 6.91 -0.91
C ARG A 121 6.43 6.52 0.48
N LEU A 122 7.33 7.30 1.07
CA LEU A 122 7.94 6.98 2.36
C LEU A 122 7.02 7.29 3.55
N TYR A 123 6.31 8.40 3.50
CA TYR A 123 5.58 8.93 4.65
C TYR A 123 4.06 8.79 4.54
N ILE A 124 3.51 8.67 3.34
CA ILE A 124 2.07 8.75 3.09
C ILE A 124 1.52 7.44 2.52
N GLU A 125 2.17 6.88 1.49
CA GLU A 125 1.70 5.62 0.89
C GLU A 125 1.85 4.48 1.89
N ASN A 126 0.71 4.00 2.37
CA ASN A 126 0.69 2.78 3.13
C ASN A 126 0.82 1.60 2.17
N LYS A 127 2.00 0.94 2.13
CA LYS A 127 2.18 -0.34 1.41
C LYS A 127 1.27 -1.45 1.94
N GLU A 128 0.57 -1.24 3.05
CA GLU A 128 -0.46 -2.14 3.58
C GLU A 128 -1.81 -2.07 2.86
N ALA A 129 -1.90 -1.37 1.73
CA ALA A 129 -2.84 -1.74 0.67
C ALA A 129 -2.18 -2.66 -0.35
N SER A 130 -1.45 -3.67 0.12
CA SER A 130 -1.24 -4.87 -0.68
C SER A 130 -2.64 -5.38 -1.03
N ALA A 131 -3.00 -5.26 -2.30
CA ALA A 131 -4.32 -5.56 -2.82
C ALA A 131 -4.93 -6.80 -2.14
N PRO A 132 -6.20 -6.73 -1.71
CA PRO A 132 -6.83 -7.84 -1.00
C PRO A 132 -6.79 -9.07 -1.89
N LEU A 133 -6.07 -10.13 -1.47
CA LEU A 133 -6.24 -11.53 -1.85
C LEU A 133 -6.23 -11.90 -3.35
N LYS A 134 -6.03 -10.95 -4.28
CA LYS A 134 -6.06 -11.20 -5.73
C LYS A 134 -4.85 -12.01 -6.22
N ASN A 135 -3.74 -12.03 -5.49
CA ASN A 135 -2.57 -12.78 -5.92
C ASN A 135 -2.71 -14.29 -5.73
N ILE A 136 -3.43 -14.77 -4.71
CA ILE A 136 -3.50 -16.20 -4.41
C ILE A 136 -4.43 -16.91 -5.40
N SER A 137 -5.60 -16.34 -5.69
CA SER A 137 -6.50 -16.89 -6.70
C SER A 137 -5.86 -16.87 -8.08
N THR A 138 -5.14 -15.80 -8.43
CA THR A 138 -4.40 -15.69 -9.70
C THR A 138 -3.25 -16.69 -9.77
N LEU A 139 -2.49 -16.86 -8.68
CA LEU A 139 -1.39 -17.82 -8.60
C LEU A 139 -1.89 -19.26 -8.61
N ARG A 140 -2.98 -19.58 -7.90
CA ARG A 140 -3.67 -20.88 -7.95
C ARG A 140 -4.13 -21.19 -9.38
N THR A 141 -4.71 -20.21 -10.06
CA THR A 141 -5.12 -20.34 -11.47
C THR A 141 -3.92 -20.55 -12.39
N ALA A 142 -2.80 -19.85 -12.17
CA ALA A 142 -1.59 -19.99 -12.98
C ALA A 142 -0.92 -21.36 -12.78
N VAL A 143 -0.82 -21.82 -11.53
CA VAL A 143 -0.27 -23.15 -11.22
C VAL A 143 -1.17 -24.23 -11.80
N ARG A 144 -2.48 -24.17 -11.57
CA ARG A 144 -3.43 -25.13 -12.14
C ARG A 144 -3.33 -25.20 -13.67
N LYS A 145 -3.30 -24.06 -14.36
CA LYS A 145 -3.09 -24.00 -15.82
C LYS A 145 -1.78 -24.65 -16.28
N THR A 146 -0.75 -24.64 -15.43
CA THR A 146 0.54 -25.28 -15.74
C THR A 146 0.41 -26.80 -15.69
N TYR A 147 -0.27 -27.35 -14.69
CA TYR A 147 -0.55 -28.80 -14.62
C TYR A 147 -1.50 -29.24 -15.76
N GLU A 148 -2.55 -28.45 -16.03
CA GLU A 148 -3.50 -28.70 -17.13
C GLU A 148 -2.84 -28.61 -18.53
N SER A 149 -1.71 -27.89 -18.66
CA SER A 149 -1.00 -27.80 -19.95
C SER A 149 -0.30 -29.09 -20.39
N VAL A 150 -0.20 -30.08 -19.49
CA VAL A 150 0.40 -31.38 -19.75
C VAL A 150 -0.71 -32.44 -19.82
N PRO A 151 -1.06 -32.97 -21.01
CA PRO A 151 -2.24 -33.84 -21.18
C PRO A 151 -2.26 -35.07 -20.27
N VAL A 152 -1.10 -35.69 -20.05
CA VAL A 152 -0.96 -36.89 -19.18
C VAL A 152 -1.27 -36.57 -17.71
N ILE A 153 -1.05 -35.32 -17.29
CA ILE A 153 -1.28 -34.85 -15.92
C ILE A 153 -2.72 -34.36 -15.77
N GLU A 154 -3.27 -33.70 -16.80
CA GLU A 154 -4.64 -33.16 -16.80
C GLU A 154 -5.69 -34.23 -16.49
N GLU A 155 -5.60 -35.40 -17.13
CA GLU A 155 -6.52 -36.53 -16.93
C GLU A 155 -6.48 -37.10 -15.50
N ASN A 156 -5.42 -36.78 -14.76
CA ASN A 156 -5.09 -37.33 -13.44
C ASN A 156 -5.06 -36.25 -12.34
N LEU A 157 -5.49 -35.01 -12.67
CA LEU A 157 -5.40 -33.85 -11.78
C LEU A 157 -6.68 -33.67 -10.96
N HIS A 158 -6.56 -33.71 -9.64
CA HIS A 158 -7.64 -33.46 -8.70
C HIS A 158 -7.43 -32.12 -8.00
N SER A 159 -8.45 -31.25 -8.06
CA SER A 159 -8.47 -29.98 -7.33
C SER A 159 -9.11 -30.14 -5.95
N ASP A 160 -8.52 -29.51 -4.93
CA ASP A 160 -8.98 -29.56 -3.54
C ASP A 160 -9.26 -31.01 -3.02
N PRO A 161 -8.35 -31.98 -3.23
CA PRO A 161 -8.61 -33.36 -2.85
C PRO A 161 -8.68 -33.51 -1.33
N LEU A 162 -9.72 -34.21 -0.88
CA LEU A 162 -9.80 -34.75 0.47
C LEU A 162 -9.02 -36.06 0.52
N ILE A 163 -7.98 -36.12 1.35
CA ILE A 163 -7.23 -37.34 1.58
C ILE A 163 -7.71 -37.95 2.89
N GLU A 164 -8.41 -39.07 2.77
CA GLU A 164 -8.82 -39.90 3.91
C GLU A 164 -7.88 -41.09 4.02
N SER A 165 -7.18 -41.15 5.14
CA SER A 165 -6.43 -42.32 5.58
C SER A 165 -6.97 -42.76 6.94
N ASN A 166 -6.82 -44.04 7.30
CA ASN A 166 -7.33 -44.64 8.54
C ASN A 166 -6.99 -43.87 9.83
N PHE A 167 -6.06 -42.92 9.78
CA PHE A 167 -5.59 -42.12 10.92
C PHE A 167 -5.52 -40.60 10.66
N LEU A 168 -5.83 -40.11 9.45
CA LEU A 168 -5.66 -38.69 9.07
C LEU A 168 -6.68 -38.26 8.01
N GLU A 169 -7.25 -37.07 8.22
CA GLU A 169 -8.04 -36.32 7.24
C GLU A 169 -7.30 -35.02 6.93
N GLY A 170 -7.10 -34.71 5.65
CA GLY A 170 -6.38 -33.50 5.25
C GLY A 170 -6.79 -32.98 3.87
N TYR A 171 -6.86 -31.66 3.77
CA TYR A 171 -7.10 -30.95 2.51
C TYR A 171 -5.77 -30.53 1.89
N PHE A 172 -5.65 -30.72 0.57
CA PHE A 172 -4.54 -30.25 -0.25
C PHE A 172 -5.06 -29.36 -1.37
N ASP A 173 -4.21 -28.55 -1.99
CA ASP A 173 -4.64 -27.64 -3.05
C ASP A 173 -4.77 -28.37 -4.41
N LEU A 174 -3.83 -29.29 -4.71
CA LEU A 174 -3.86 -30.14 -5.90
C LEU A 174 -3.27 -31.52 -5.58
N ALA A 175 -3.77 -32.57 -6.24
CA ALA A 175 -3.12 -33.88 -6.31
C ALA A 175 -3.08 -34.40 -7.74
N VAL A 176 -1.99 -35.10 -8.07
CA VAL A 176 -1.89 -35.90 -9.30
C VAL A 176 -1.95 -37.37 -8.88
N VAL A 177 -2.99 -38.08 -9.33
CA VAL A 177 -3.27 -39.47 -8.95
C VAL A 177 -3.22 -40.33 -10.19
N ARG A 178 -2.43 -41.40 -10.18
CA ARG A 178 -2.36 -42.34 -11.31
C ARG A 178 -3.59 -43.24 -11.33
N GLU A 179 -3.82 -43.92 -12.47
CA GLU A 179 -4.92 -44.87 -12.68
C GLU A 179 -5.04 -45.97 -11.61
N ASP A 180 -3.95 -46.28 -10.88
CA ASP A 180 -3.92 -47.25 -9.78
C ASP A 180 -4.29 -46.65 -8.40
N ASN A 181 -4.90 -45.46 -8.38
CA ASN A 181 -5.18 -44.66 -7.18
C ASN A 181 -3.94 -44.33 -6.34
N ARG A 182 -2.73 -44.47 -6.90
CA ARG A 182 -1.52 -44.06 -6.21
C ARG A 182 -1.28 -42.58 -6.42
N ILE A 183 -1.05 -41.90 -5.30
CA ILE A 183 -0.73 -40.48 -5.26
C ILE A 183 0.69 -40.31 -5.82
N PHE A 184 0.81 -39.66 -6.98
CA PHE A 184 2.08 -39.34 -7.59
C PHE A 184 2.65 -38.03 -7.04
N GLU A 185 1.81 -37.03 -6.83
CA GLU A 185 2.22 -35.73 -6.30
C GLU A 185 1.10 -35.07 -5.48
N LEU A 186 1.47 -34.44 -4.36
CA LEU A 186 0.61 -33.58 -3.56
C LEU A 186 1.17 -32.16 -3.49
N ASN A 187 0.32 -31.17 -3.76
CA ASN A 187 0.67 -29.77 -3.70
C ASN A 187 -0.18 -29.05 -2.64
N SER A 188 0.49 -28.36 -1.71
CA SER A 188 -0.14 -27.58 -0.63
C SER A 188 0.34 -26.12 -0.64
N SER A 189 0.81 -25.63 -1.78
CA SER A 189 1.54 -24.34 -1.88
C SER A 189 0.67 -23.11 -1.55
N PHE A 190 -0.64 -23.29 -1.38
CA PHE A 190 -1.60 -22.21 -1.12
C PHE A 190 -2.35 -22.37 0.21
N THR A 191 -2.05 -23.41 0.97
CA THR A 191 -2.69 -23.67 2.27
C THR A 191 -2.02 -22.82 3.36
N PHE A 192 -2.73 -21.83 3.91
CA PHE A 192 -2.23 -20.87 4.92
C PHE A 192 -2.13 -21.43 6.35
N LEU A 193 -2.20 -22.74 6.53
CA LEU A 193 -1.85 -23.44 7.77
C LEU A 193 -0.52 -24.19 7.59
N PRO A 194 0.62 -23.47 7.45
CA PRO A 194 1.90 -24.06 7.08
C PRO A 194 2.38 -25.17 8.02
N GLN A 195 1.97 -25.15 9.29
CA GLN A 195 2.30 -26.21 10.25
C GLN A 195 1.56 -27.53 9.97
N GLN A 196 0.28 -27.48 9.58
CA GLN A 196 -0.50 -28.70 9.30
C GLN A 196 -0.19 -29.27 7.93
N ALA A 197 -0.07 -28.43 6.90
CA ALA A 197 0.27 -28.86 5.55
C ALA A 197 1.64 -29.55 5.48
N ARG A 198 2.66 -28.97 6.14
CA ARG A 198 4.00 -29.54 6.19
C ARG A 198 4.05 -30.84 7.00
N ALA A 199 3.39 -30.89 8.17
CA ALA A 199 3.33 -32.10 8.98
C ALA A 199 2.56 -33.24 8.29
N ASN A 200 1.52 -32.92 7.51
CA ASN A 200 0.78 -33.92 6.73
C ASN A 200 1.59 -34.41 5.53
N LYS A 201 2.30 -33.51 4.83
CA LYS A 201 3.19 -33.88 3.72
C LYS A 201 4.34 -34.79 4.19
N GLU A 202 5.06 -34.41 5.24
CA GLU A 202 6.17 -35.20 5.79
C GLU A 202 5.70 -36.61 6.25
N LYS A 203 4.48 -36.71 6.78
CA LYS A 203 3.88 -38.00 7.18
C LYS A 203 3.42 -38.86 6.02
N ILE A 204 2.90 -38.26 4.94
CA ILE A 204 2.50 -39.00 3.72
C ILE A 204 3.73 -39.45 2.93
N GLU A 205 4.77 -38.63 2.83
CA GLU A 205 6.04 -39.02 2.20
C GLU A 205 6.71 -40.21 2.92
N ALA A 206 6.54 -40.31 4.25
CA ALA A 206 7.00 -41.46 5.03
C ALA A 206 6.26 -42.78 4.71
N TRP A 207 5.16 -42.74 3.96
CA TRP A 207 4.37 -43.94 3.56
C TRP A 207 4.79 -44.50 2.19
N ASN A 208 5.56 -43.75 1.41
CA ASN A 208 6.05 -44.18 0.09
C ASN A 208 7.40 -44.92 0.17
N PHE A 209 7.76 -45.45 1.34
CA PHE A 209 8.91 -46.34 1.58
C PHE A 209 8.44 -47.70 2.11
#